data_AF-A0A318HIE5-F1
#
_entry.id   AF-A0A318HIE5-F1
#
_cell.length_a   1.000
_cell.length_b   1.000
_cell.length_c   1.000
_cell.angle_alpha   90.00
_cell.angle_beta   90.00
_cell.angle_gamma   90.00
#
_symmetry.space_group_name_H-M   'P 1'
#
loop_
_entity.id
_entity.type
_entity.pdbx_description
1 polymer ?
#
loop_
_entity_poly.entity_id
_entity_poly.type
_entity_poly.pdbx_seq_one_letter_code
_entity_poly.pdbx_strand_id
1 'polypeptide(L)' 'MRQEMLTAMTYFTADLQATGQLRTGASADDVRDVLWAYHSPEIYELLVLERGWSAEQYGRFVGEAMIGAVLDPE' A
#
# COMPACT_ATOMS: atom_id res chain seq x y z
N MET A 1 -8.44 -4.83 15.54
CA MET A 1 -8.35 -4.95 14.08
C MET A 1 -7.85 -3.67 13.39
N ARG A 2 -8.63 -2.59 13.25
CA ARG A 2 -8.16 -1.39 12.51
C ARG A 2 -6.88 -0.75 13.08
N GLN A 3 -6.79 -0.62 14.41
CA GLN A 3 -5.58 -0.07 15.04
C GLN A 3 -4.36 -0.99 14.89
N GLU A 4 -4.56 -2.32 14.96
CA GLU A 4 -3.47 -3.29 14.81
C GLU A 4 -2.90 -3.27 13.40
N MET A 5 -3.77 -3.17 12.39
CA MET A 5 -3.32 -3.10 11.00
C MET A 5 -2.64 -1.76 10.69
N LEU A 6 -3.14 -0.64 11.25
CA LEU A 6 -2.42 0.63 11.16
C LEU A 6 -1.03 0.54 11.81
N THR A 7 -0.91 -0.09 12.98
CA THR A 7 0.37 -0.35 13.61
C THR A 7 1.29 -1.21 12.72
N ALA A 8 0.75 -2.25 12.06
CA ALA A 8 1.51 -3.05 11.11
C ALA A 8 2.03 -2.21 9.93
N MET A 9 1.23 -1.29 9.39
CA MET A 9 1.66 -0.38 8.32
C MET A 9 2.74 0.60 8.78
N THR A 10 2.71 1.02 10.04
CA THR A 10 3.79 1.84 10.63
C THR A 10 5.11 1.06 10.67
N TYR A 11 5.09 -0.22 11.06
CA TYR A 11 6.31 -1.05 11.02
C TYR A 11 6.79 -1.28 9.60
N PHE A 12 5.89 -1.59 8.68
CA PHE A 12 6.26 -1.79 7.28
C PHE A 12 6.86 -0.51 6.65
N THR A 13 6.31 0.66 7.00
CA THR A 13 6.89 1.95 6.62
C THR A 13 8.32 2.11 7.12
N ALA A 14 8.58 1.77 8.39
CA ALA A 14 9.92 1.85 8.96
C ALA A 14 10.92 0.94 8.22
N ASP A 15 10.50 -0.27 7.85
CA ASP A 15 11.32 -1.19 7.06
C ASP A 15 11.61 -0.61 5.65
N LEU A 16 10.62 -0.02 4.99
CA LEU A 16 10.81 0.63 3.68
C LEU A 16 11.72 1.86 3.78
N GLN A 17 11.59 2.67 4.84
CA GLN A 17 12.48 3.80 5.09
C GLN A 17 13.93 3.37 5.22
N ALA A 18 14.18 2.23 5.88
CA ALA A 18 15.53 1.69 6.05
C ALA A 18 16.20 1.29 4.71
N THR A 19 15.42 1.08 3.64
CA THR A 19 15.98 0.79 2.31
C THR A 19 16.60 2.01 1.63
N GLY A 20 16.20 3.22 2.03
CA GLY A 20 16.62 4.47 1.38
C GLY A 20 16.04 4.68 -0.03
N GLN A 21 15.06 3.88 -0.45
CA GLN A 21 14.49 3.91 -1.81
C GLN A 21 13.14 4.64 -1.90
N LEU A 22 12.66 5.19 -0.78
CA LEU A 22 11.42 5.94 -0.78
C LEU A 22 11.52 7.19 -1.65
N ARG A 23 10.37 7.56 -2.23
CA ARG A 23 10.19 8.77 -3.01
C ARG A 23 10.81 9.99 -2.33
N THR A 24 11.55 10.76 -3.11
CA THR A 24 12.15 12.00 -2.64
C THR A 24 11.09 12.95 -2.07
N GLY A 25 11.23 13.29 -0.79
CA GLY A 25 10.32 14.22 -0.10
C GLY A 25 9.07 13.58 0.52
N ALA A 26 8.86 12.26 0.36
CA ALA A 26 7.78 11.57 1.07
C ALA A 26 8.13 11.40 2.56
N SER A 27 7.19 11.74 3.45
CA SER A 27 7.34 11.49 4.89
C SER A 27 6.97 10.05 5.24
N ALA A 28 7.37 9.61 6.44
CA ALA A 28 6.95 8.30 6.97
C ALA A 28 5.42 8.19 7.05
N ASP A 29 4.77 9.27 7.50
CA ASP A 29 3.31 9.29 7.64
C ASP A 29 2.62 9.19 6.28
N ASP A 30 3.15 9.84 5.24
CA ASP A 30 2.61 9.73 3.87
C ASP A 30 2.68 8.29 3.37
N VAL A 31 3.83 7.64 3.56
CA VAL A 31 4.03 6.24 3.13
C VAL A 31 3.11 5.29 3.91
N ARG A 32 3.01 5.46 5.24
CA ARG A 32 2.09 4.68 6.08
C ARG A 32 0.66 4.81 5.60
N ASP A 33 0.21 6.04 5.33
CA ASP A 33 -1.18 6.31 4.98
C ASP A 33 -1.54 5.75 3.60
N VAL A 34 -0.60 5.77 2.66
CA VAL A 34 -0.74 5.07 1.36
C VAL A 34 -0.87 3.56 1.57
N LEU A 35 0.05 2.94 2.31
CA LEU A 35 0.02 1.50 2.58
C LEU A 35 -1.28 1.09 3.29
N TRP A 36 -1.72 1.91 4.25
CA TRP A 36 -2.95 1.73 5.00
C TRP A 36 -4.19 1.81 4.10
N ALA A 37 -4.25 2.80 3.21
CA ALA A 37 -5.36 2.95 2.28
C ALA A 37 -5.51 1.73 1.36
N TYR A 38 -4.40 1.17 0.85
CA TYR A 38 -4.44 -0.02 0.00
C TYR A 38 -4.59 -1.35 0.78
N HIS A 39 -4.49 -1.33 2.11
CA HIS A 39 -4.81 -2.48 2.97
C HIS A 39 -6.31 -2.59 3.31
N SER A 40 -7.12 -1.63 2.85
CA SER A 40 -8.57 -1.59 3.03
C SER A 40 -9.27 -2.76 2.31
N PRO A 41 -10.12 -3.54 3.00
CA PRO A 41 -10.90 -4.61 2.36
C PRO A 41 -11.88 -4.09 1.30
N GLU A 42 -12.33 -2.84 1.41
CA GLU A 42 -13.29 -2.22 0.50
C GLU A 42 -12.79 -2.19 -0.96
N ILE A 43 -11.48 -2.03 -1.19
CA ILE A 43 -10.92 -2.08 -2.55
C ILE A 43 -11.02 -3.50 -3.14
N TYR A 44 -10.79 -4.52 -2.31
CA TYR A 44 -10.96 -5.92 -2.71
C TYR A 44 -12.43 -6.22 -3.03
N GLU A 45 -13.36 -5.76 -2.20
CA GLU A 45 -14.80 -5.94 -2.43
C GLU A 45 -15.22 -5.35 -3.78
N LEU A 46 -14.85 -4.08 -4.04
CA LEU A 46 -15.18 -3.41 -5.29
C LEU A 46 -14.58 -4.11 -6.52
N LEU A 47 -13.29 -4.43 -6.49
CA LEU A 47 -12.60 -4.92 -7.69
C LEU A 47 -12.81 -6.42 -7.92
N VAL A 48 -12.69 -7.23 -6.87
CA VAL A 48 -12.76 -8.69 -6.97
C VAL A 48 -14.21 -9.16 -6.90
N LEU A 49 -14.95 -8.76 -5.86
CA LEU A 49 -16.30 -9.29 -5.64
C LEU A 49 -17.33 -8.67 -6.56
N GLU A 50 -17.31 -7.34 -6.75
CA GLU A 50 -18.30 -6.66 -7.60
C GLU A 50 -17.91 -6.62 -9.08
N ARG A 51 -16.65 -6.31 -9.38
CA ARG A 51 -16.16 -6.20 -10.77
C ARG A 51 -15.57 -7.48 -11.34
N GLY A 52 -15.49 -8.55 -10.52
CA GLY A 52 -15.11 -9.89 -10.98
C GLY A 52 -13.64 -10.05 -11.35
N TRP A 53 -12.76 -9.19 -10.82
CA TRP A 53 -11.31 -9.36 -11.04
C TRP A 53 -10.84 -10.66 -10.40
N SER A 54 -9.82 -11.29 -10.97
CA SER A 54 -9.09 -12.33 -10.28
C SER A 54 -8.25 -11.75 -9.14
N ALA A 55 -7.95 -12.58 -8.13
CA ALA A 55 -7.04 -12.19 -7.05
C ALA A 55 -5.64 -11.80 -7.59
N GLU A 56 -5.21 -12.38 -8.71
CA GLU A 56 -3.95 -12.03 -9.37
C GLU A 56 -3.98 -10.62 -9.97
N GLN A 57 -5.09 -10.26 -10.64
CA GLN A 57 -5.28 -8.90 -11.17
C GLN A 57 -5.30 -7.88 -10.03
N TYR A 58 -6.00 -8.18 -8.94
CA TYR A 58 -6.03 -7.35 -7.74
C TYR A 58 -4.63 -7.17 -7.15
N GLY A 59 -3.90 -8.27 -6.94
CA GLY A 59 -2.54 -8.24 -6.37
C GLY A 59 -1.57 -7.41 -7.21
N ARG A 60 -1.62 -7.55 -8.54
CA ARG A 60 -0.82 -6.73 -9.46
C ARG A 60 -1.16 -5.25 -9.33
N PHE A 61 -2.45 -4.92 -9.37
CA PHE A 61 -2.92 -3.54 -9.26
C PHE A 61 -2.50 -2.87 -7.95
N VAL A 62 -2.73 -3.50 -6.79
CA VAL A 62 -2.35 -2.88 -5.51
C VAL A 62 -0.84 -2.77 -5.36
N GLY A 63 -0.09 -3.76 -5.87
CA GLY A 63 1.38 -3.72 -5.87
C GLY A 63 1.92 -2.57 -6.71
N GLU A 64 1.48 -2.45 -7.97
CA GLU A 64 1.87 -1.37 -8.88
C GLU A 64 1.46 0.01 -8.33
N ALA A 65 0.26 0.11 -7.76
CA ALA A 65 -0.22 1.37 -7.19
C ALA A 65 0.58 1.80 -5.96
N MET A 66 0.87 0.87 -5.03
CA MET A 66 1.72 1.17 -3.88
C MET A 66 3.15 1.57 -4.33
N ILE A 67 3.78 0.79 -5.22
CA ILE A 67 5.13 1.07 -5.74
C ILE A 67 5.17 2.46 -6.37
N GLY A 68 4.24 2.74 -7.29
CA GLY A 68 4.15 4.02 -7.99
C GLY A 68 3.76 5.19 -7.09
N ALA A 69 3.30 4.96 -5.86
CA ALA A 69 2.99 6.00 -4.89
C ALA A 69 4.15 6.27 -3.92
N VAL A 70 4.89 5.23 -3.50
CA VAL A 70 5.88 5.32 -2.42
C VAL A 70 7.33 5.35 -2.90
N LEU A 71 7.62 4.92 -4.14
CA LEU A 71 8.96 4.94 -4.72
C LEU A 71 9.09 6.04 -5.78
N ASP A 72 10.33 6.46 -6.05
CA ASP A 72 10.64 7.26 -7.23
C ASP A 72 10.57 6.38 -8.50
N PRO A 73 10.08 6.91 -9.63
CA PRO A 73 10.13 6.19 -10.90
C PRO A 73 11.59 5.97 -11.32
N GLU A 74 11.88 4.78 -11.88
CA GLU A 74 13.18 4.48 -12.51
C GLU A 74 13.48 5.37 -13.73
#